data_AF-A0A966TV87-F1
#
_entry.id   AF-A0A966TV87-F1
#
_cell.length_a   1.000
_cell.length_b   1.000
_cell.length_c   1.000
_cell.angle_alpha   90.00
_cell.angle_beta   90.00
_cell.angle_gamma   90.00
#
_symmetry.space_group_name_H-M   'P 1'
#
loop_
_entity.id
_entity.type
_entity.pdbx_description
1 polymer ?
#
loop_
_entity_poly.entity_id
_entity_poly.type
_entity_poly.pdbx_seq_one_letter_code
_entity_poly.pdbx_strand_id
1 'polypeptide(L)'
;MSAPSPVQSGAPNFRQALAVYKDWRMLRLALLGLISGFPWVLIGSALSLWLKEEGLSRTTIGWAGLIFTVYAFNFLWAPLVDRIQIPYLTQRLGHRRAWIVSLQLVILASLGVWSVSDPSANLQGVILVGLIIAIASATQDITIDALRIEQIGQRESNVMAAGAAVAVMGWWTGYKLGGVAALTVAQGFQDAGVTHYWLSLIHI
;
A
#
# COMPACT_ATOMS: atom_id res chain seq x y z
N MET A 1 -25.34 -44.68 16.78
CA MET A 1 -25.28 -43.41 16.03
C MET A 1 -25.92 -42.33 16.89
N SER A 2 -25.10 -41.56 17.60
CA SER A 2 -25.55 -40.42 18.42
C SER A 2 -25.78 -39.20 17.51
N ALA A 3 -26.93 -38.54 17.66
CA ALA A 3 -27.30 -37.37 16.87
C ALA A 3 -26.26 -36.24 16.99
N PRO A 4 -26.00 -35.45 15.93
CA PRO A 4 -25.16 -34.27 16.03
C PRO A 4 -25.79 -33.26 16.99
N SER A 5 -24.96 -32.73 17.90
CA SER A 5 -25.37 -31.72 18.88
C SER A 5 -25.90 -30.46 18.17
N PRO A 6 -26.93 -29.78 18.72
CA PRO A 6 -27.45 -28.56 18.11
C PRO A 6 -26.38 -27.46 18.10
N VAL A 7 -26.14 -26.89 16.93
CA VAL A 7 -25.30 -25.69 16.77
C VAL A 7 -25.95 -24.58 17.59
N GLN A 8 -25.27 -24.08 18.61
CA GLN A 8 -25.75 -22.95 19.42
C GLN A 8 -25.85 -21.70 18.53
N SER A 9 -27.05 -21.41 18.06
CA SER A 9 -27.42 -20.26 17.25
C SER A 9 -27.75 -19.05 18.14
N GLY A 10 -26.73 -18.46 18.76
CA GLY A 10 -26.85 -17.16 19.41
C GLY A 10 -26.02 -16.14 18.62
N ALA A 11 -26.64 -15.05 18.14
CA ALA A 11 -25.88 -13.93 17.58
C ALA A 11 -24.84 -13.46 18.61
N PRO A 12 -23.58 -13.22 18.21
CA PRO A 12 -22.53 -12.87 19.15
C PRO A 12 -22.91 -11.60 19.92
N ASN A 13 -22.67 -11.61 21.23
CA ASN A 13 -23.02 -10.48 22.08
C ASN A 13 -22.16 -9.26 21.68
N PHE A 14 -22.66 -8.03 21.79
CA PHE A 14 -21.95 -6.82 21.31
C PHE A 14 -20.51 -6.71 21.86
N ARG A 15 -20.31 -7.09 23.13
CA ARG A 15 -18.98 -7.15 23.76
C ARG A 15 -18.05 -8.20 23.12
N GLN A 16 -18.59 -9.33 22.70
CA GLN A 16 -17.83 -10.39 22.00
C GLN A 16 -17.47 -9.93 20.58
N ALA A 17 -18.36 -9.21 19.90
CA ALA A 17 -18.05 -8.59 18.62
C ALA A 17 -16.92 -7.56 18.74
N LEU A 18 -16.92 -6.73 19.80
CA LEU A 18 -15.83 -5.78 20.05
C LEU A 18 -14.52 -6.44 20.47
N ALA A 19 -14.57 -7.57 21.16
CA ALA A 19 -13.38 -8.28 21.65
C ALA A 19 -12.46 -8.73 20.51
N VAL A 20 -13.02 -9.02 19.33
CA VAL A 20 -12.26 -9.39 18.12
C VAL A 20 -11.23 -8.33 17.72
N TYR A 21 -11.54 -7.04 17.94
CA TYR A 21 -10.64 -5.93 17.60
C TYR A 21 -9.43 -5.80 18.54
N LYS A 22 -9.46 -6.45 19.71
CA LYS A 22 -8.33 -6.45 20.65
C LYS A 22 -7.23 -7.43 20.28
N ASP A 23 -7.46 -8.26 19.26
CA ASP A 23 -6.44 -9.19 18.77
C ASP A 23 -5.25 -8.42 18.18
N TRP A 24 -4.04 -8.78 18.60
CA TRP A 24 -2.80 -8.18 18.10
C TRP A 24 -2.63 -8.29 16.58
N ARG A 25 -3.25 -9.30 15.95
CA ARG A 25 -3.34 -9.45 14.49
C ARG A 25 -4.03 -8.24 13.85
N MET A 26 -5.02 -7.63 14.50
CA MET A 26 -5.73 -6.45 13.98
C MET A 26 -4.80 -5.25 13.88
N LEU A 27 -4.00 -4.99 14.92
CA LEU A 27 -3.02 -3.91 14.88
C LEU A 27 -2.00 -4.12 13.76
N ARG A 28 -1.50 -5.35 13.59
CA ARG A 28 -0.59 -5.68 12.48
C ARG A 28 -1.22 -5.41 11.11
N LEU A 29 -2.48 -5.82 10.91
CA LEU A 29 -3.20 -5.58 9.66
C LEU A 29 -3.49 -4.10 9.43
N ALA A 30 -3.78 -3.34 10.49
CA ALA A 30 -3.96 -1.89 10.41
C ALA A 30 -2.67 -1.19 9.95
N LEU A 31 -1.53 -1.55 10.55
CA LEU A 31 -0.22 -0.99 10.20
C LEU A 31 0.21 -1.38 8.79
N LEU A 32 0.01 -2.63 8.39
CA LEU A 32 0.30 -3.08 7.03
C LEU A 32 -0.58 -2.37 6.00
N GLY A 33 -1.89 -2.23 6.27
CA GLY A 33 -2.79 -1.45 5.44
C GLY A 33 -2.32 0.00 5.32
N LEU A 34 -1.95 0.62 6.44
CA LEU A 34 -1.43 1.99 6.46
C LEU A 34 -0.20 2.16 5.57
N ILE A 35 0.76 1.25 5.66
CA ILE A 35 1.97 1.27 4.82
C ILE A 35 1.61 1.12 3.34
N SER A 36 0.67 0.22 3.00
CA SER A 36 0.31 -0.06 1.60
C SER A 36 -0.56 1.04 0.95
N GLY A 37 -1.28 1.85 1.75
CA GLY A 37 -2.03 3.01 1.24
C GLY A 37 -1.15 4.21 0.87
N PHE A 38 0.06 4.30 1.40
CA PHE A 38 0.96 5.45 1.20
C PHE A 38 1.49 5.60 -0.25
N PRO A 39 1.97 4.55 -0.94
CA PRO A 39 2.41 4.69 -2.33
C PRO A 39 1.33 5.24 -3.25
N TRP A 40 0.07 4.87 -3.03
CA TRP A 40 -1.05 5.28 -3.86
C TRP A 40 -1.24 6.80 -3.88
N VAL A 41 -1.17 7.46 -2.70
CA VAL A 41 -1.33 8.92 -2.63
C VAL A 41 -0.16 9.66 -3.29
N LEU A 42 1.04 9.10 -3.21
CA LEU A 42 2.23 9.67 -3.85
C LEU A 42 2.10 9.66 -5.37
N ILE A 43 1.88 8.50 -5.97
CA ILE A 43 1.80 8.39 -7.44
C ILE A 43 0.50 8.96 -8.01
N GLY A 44 -0.49 9.23 -7.16
CA GLY A 44 -1.78 9.83 -7.54
C GLY A 44 -1.81 11.33 -7.36
N SER A 45 -2.06 11.75 -6.12
CA SER A 45 -2.28 13.15 -5.79
C SER A 45 -1.00 13.97 -5.92
N ALA A 46 0.12 13.48 -5.37
CA ALA A 46 1.38 14.23 -5.38
C ALA A 46 1.95 14.34 -6.81
N LEU A 47 2.02 13.24 -7.57
CA LEU A 47 2.47 13.28 -8.96
C LEU A 47 1.59 14.20 -9.82
N SER A 48 0.26 14.11 -9.70
CA SER A 48 -0.65 14.95 -10.50
C SER A 48 -0.49 16.44 -10.18
N LEU A 49 -0.28 16.78 -8.91
CA LEU A 49 -0.03 18.16 -8.49
C LEU A 49 1.33 18.64 -8.99
N TRP A 50 2.37 17.83 -8.84
CA TRP A 50 3.71 18.16 -9.30
C TRP A 50 3.75 18.42 -10.82
N LEU A 51 3.19 17.51 -11.63
CA LEU A 51 3.14 17.70 -13.09
C LEU A 51 2.33 18.94 -13.49
N LYS A 52 1.31 19.30 -12.71
CA LYS A 52 0.53 20.52 -12.94
C LYS A 52 1.34 21.78 -12.64
N GLU A 53 2.14 21.78 -11.57
CA GLU A 53 2.99 22.91 -11.17
C GLU A 53 4.16 23.13 -12.13
N GLU A 54 4.69 22.06 -12.72
CA GLU A 54 5.66 22.09 -13.82
C GLU A 54 5.03 22.55 -15.16
N GLY A 55 3.75 22.93 -15.16
CA GLY A 55 3.06 23.49 -16.32
C GLY A 55 2.62 22.47 -17.36
N LEU A 56 2.62 21.16 -17.05
CA LEU A 56 2.19 20.15 -18.01
C LEU A 56 0.69 20.18 -18.26
N SER A 57 0.30 19.77 -19.49
CA SER A 57 -1.10 19.78 -19.91
C SER A 57 -1.95 18.80 -19.11
N ARG A 58 -3.25 19.11 -18.94
CA ARG A 58 -4.22 18.20 -18.31
C ARG A 58 -4.28 16.83 -19.00
N THR A 59 -4.10 16.82 -20.32
CA THR A 59 -4.07 15.58 -21.11
C THR A 59 -2.86 14.72 -20.71
N THR A 60 -1.68 15.33 -20.58
CA THR A 60 -0.46 14.64 -20.13
C THR A 60 -0.61 14.07 -18.73
N ILE A 61 -1.19 14.84 -17.80
CA ILE A 61 -1.49 14.38 -16.44
C ILE A 61 -2.47 13.20 -16.47
N GLY A 62 -3.49 13.26 -17.33
CA GLY A 62 -4.42 12.15 -17.55
C GLY A 62 -3.73 10.88 -18.04
N TRP A 63 -2.80 11.01 -18.99
CA TRP A 63 -1.98 9.88 -19.48
C TRP A 63 -1.07 9.32 -18.37
N ALA A 64 -0.44 10.18 -17.56
CA ALA A 64 0.35 9.74 -16.41
C ALA A 64 -0.50 8.95 -15.40
N GLY A 65 -1.77 9.31 -15.23
CA GLY A 65 -2.72 8.56 -14.40
C GLY A 65 -2.97 7.12 -14.84
N LEU A 66 -2.60 6.71 -16.07
CA LEU A 66 -2.74 5.33 -16.51
C LEU A 66 -1.86 4.35 -15.73
N ILE A 67 -0.85 4.80 -14.97
CA ILE A 67 -0.09 3.92 -14.06
C ILE A 67 -1.01 3.17 -13.08
N PHE A 68 -2.18 3.74 -12.74
CA PHE A 68 -3.15 3.08 -11.85
C PHE A 68 -3.83 1.85 -12.45
N THR A 69 -3.78 1.67 -13.77
CA THR A 69 -4.33 0.47 -14.42
C THR A 69 -3.71 -0.81 -13.88
N VAL A 70 -2.46 -0.75 -13.39
CA VAL A 70 -1.77 -1.86 -12.71
C VAL A 70 -2.59 -2.43 -11.56
N TYR A 71 -3.24 -1.59 -10.75
CA TYR A 71 -4.06 -2.06 -9.62
C TYR A 71 -5.31 -2.82 -10.08
N ALA A 72 -5.83 -2.55 -11.28
CA ALA A 72 -6.99 -3.25 -11.83
C ALA A 72 -6.65 -4.69 -12.27
N PHE A 73 -5.39 -4.96 -12.60
CA PHE A 73 -4.94 -6.25 -13.14
C PHE A 73 -3.98 -7.01 -12.22
N ASN A 74 -3.74 -6.52 -10.99
CA ASN A 74 -2.75 -7.10 -10.08
C ASN A 74 -3.00 -8.56 -9.69
N PHE A 75 -4.25 -9.01 -9.76
CA PHE A 75 -4.60 -10.42 -9.53
C PHE A 75 -3.98 -11.36 -10.57
N LEU A 76 -3.63 -10.89 -11.77
CA LEU A 76 -3.07 -11.72 -12.84
C LEU A 76 -1.71 -12.33 -12.47
N TRP A 77 -0.89 -11.60 -11.69
CA TRP A 77 0.42 -12.07 -11.26
C TRP A 77 0.45 -12.58 -9.82
N ALA A 78 -0.67 -12.58 -9.09
CA ALA A 78 -0.74 -13.17 -7.76
C ALA A 78 -0.26 -14.64 -7.71
N PRO A 79 -0.59 -15.53 -8.67
CA PRO A 79 -0.08 -16.91 -8.67
C PRO A 79 1.44 -17.00 -8.84
N LEU A 80 2.06 -15.99 -9.46
CA LEU A 80 3.50 -15.92 -9.62
C LEU A 80 4.16 -15.57 -8.28
N VAL A 81 3.62 -14.58 -7.58
CA VAL A 81 4.07 -14.18 -6.24
C VAL A 81 4.01 -15.36 -5.27
N ASP A 82 2.93 -16.15 -5.33
CA ASP A 82 2.73 -17.35 -4.49
C ASP A 82 3.80 -18.44 -4.72
N ARG A 83 4.36 -18.52 -5.92
CA ARG A 83 5.32 -19.57 -6.30
C ARG A 83 6.77 -19.13 -6.14
N ILE A 84 7.07 -17.87 -6.40
CA ILE A 84 8.43 -17.36 -6.35
C ILE A 84 8.83 -17.11 -4.90
N GLN A 85 9.89 -17.75 -4.46
CA GLN A 85 10.51 -17.49 -3.16
C GLN A 85 11.63 -16.47 -3.32
N ILE A 86 11.73 -15.55 -2.38
CA ILE A 86 12.83 -14.57 -2.35
C ILE A 86 13.99 -15.24 -1.60
N PRO A 87 15.12 -15.52 -2.29
CA PRO A 87 16.25 -16.20 -1.69
C PRO A 87 16.71 -15.47 -0.43
N TYR A 88 17.20 -16.22 0.57
CA TYR A 88 17.65 -15.74 1.88
C TYR A 88 16.55 -15.14 2.79
N LEU A 89 15.75 -14.19 2.32
CA LEU A 89 14.70 -13.55 3.11
C LEU A 89 13.54 -14.50 3.43
N THR A 90 13.11 -15.34 2.47
CA THR A 90 12.04 -16.31 2.70
C THR A 90 12.41 -17.31 3.81
N GLN A 91 13.68 -17.71 3.91
CA GLN A 91 14.15 -18.62 4.96
C GLN A 91 14.12 -17.98 6.36
N ARG A 92 14.30 -16.67 6.47
CA ARG A 92 14.34 -15.95 7.76
C ARG A 92 12.99 -15.42 8.22
N LEU A 93 12.18 -14.91 7.30
CA LEU A 93 10.96 -14.16 7.62
C LEU A 93 9.68 -14.92 7.27
N GLY A 94 9.79 -15.98 6.47
CA GLY A 94 8.66 -16.61 5.79
C GLY A 94 8.33 -15.93 4.46
N HIS A 95 7.56 -16.64 3.63
CA HIS A 95 7.32 -16.27 2.23
C HIS A 95 6.68 -14.89 2.06
N ARG A 96 5.50 -14.66 2.66
CA ARG A 96 4.75 -13.38 2.54
C ARG A 96 5.51 -12.18 3.08
N ARG A 97 6.16 -12.34 4.24
CA ARG A 97 6.90 -11.24 4.88
C ARG A 97 8.15 -10.87 4.07
N ALA A 98 8.83 -11.85 3.49
CA ALA A 98 9.95 -11.59 2.60
C ALA A 98 9.54 -10.75 1.38
N TRP A 99 8.38 -11.05 0.79
CA TRP A 99 7.79 -10.26 -0.31
C TRP A 99 7.47 -8.83 0.11
N ILE A 100 6.73 -8.64 1.20
CA ILE A 100 6.35 -7.31 1.68
C ILE A 100 7.58 -6.43 1.92
N VAL A 101 8.61 -6.96 2.59
CA VAL A 101 9.86 -6.23 2.88
C VAL A 101 10.59 -5.89 1.58
N SER A 102 10.69 -6.83 0.64
CA SER A 102 11.41 -6.60 -0.62
C SER A 102 10.71 -5.56 -1.49
N LEU A 103 9.39 -5.62 -1.58
CA LEU A 103 8.59 -4.62 -2.31
C LEU A 103 8.70 -3.24 -1.66
N GLN A 104 8.73 -3.17 -0.32
CA GLN A 104 8.96 -1.92 0.39
C GLN A 104 10.33 -1.31 0.04
N LEU A 105 11.38 -2.13 -0.04
CA LEU A 105 12.71 -1.66 -0.44
C LEU A 105 12.72 -1.16 -1.89
N VAL A 106 12.00 -1.83 -2.79
CA VAL A 106 11.84 -1.37 -4.19
C VAL A 106 11.13 -0.02 -4.24
N ILE A 107 10.07 0.17 -3.46
CA ILE A 107 9.36 1.45 -3.37
C ILE A 107 10.30 2.53 -2.85
N LEU A 108 11.01 2.30 -1.74
CA LEU A 108 11.96 3.27 -1.17
C LEU A 108 13.10 3.63 -2.14
N ALA A 109 13.67 2.64 -2.81
CA ALA A 109 14.70 2.88 -3.82
C ALA A 109 14.16 3.69 -5.01
N SER A 110 12.94 3.38 -5.46
CA SER A 110 12.28 4.12 -6.53
C SER A 110 11.99 5.57 -6.13
N LEU A 111 11.58 5.80 -4.89
CA LEU A 111 11.44 7.15 -4.34
C LEU A 111 12.78 7.91 -4.33
N GLY A 112 13.89 7.25 -3.99
CA GLY A 112 15.22 7.86 -4.08
C GLY A 112 15.64 8.24 -5.50
N VAL A 113 15.19 7.50 -6.52
CA VAL A 113 15.38 7.89 -7.93
C VAL A 113 14.42 9.04 -8.31
N TRP A 114 13.19 8.98 -7.82
CA TRP A 114 12.16 9.99 -8.08
C TRP A 114 12.56 11.37 -7.55
N SER A 115 13.25 11.41 -6.41
CA SER A 115 13.70 12.64 -5.75
C SER A 115 14.78 13.41 -6.52
N VAL A 116 15.44 12.78 -7.50
CA VAL A 116 16.46 13.42 -8.35
C VAL A 116 16.00 13.54 -9.80
N SER A 117 14.74 13.20 -10.08
CA SER A 117 14.19 13.21 -11.42
C SER A 117 13.44 14.51 -11.70
N ASP A 118 13.74 15.17 -12.82
CA ASP A 118 13.03 16.37 -13.26
C ASP A 118 12.05 16.00 -14.40
N PRO A 119 10.73 16.17 -14.23
CA PRO A 119 9.72 15.89 -15.27
C PRO A 119 9.80 16.86 -16.45
N SER A 120 10.31 18.08 -16.24
CA SER A 120 10.55 19.06 -17.29
C SER A 120 11.73 18.64 -18.18
N ALA A 121 12.71 17.93 -17.62
CA ALA A 121 13.83 17.35 -18.37
C ALA A 121 13.52 15.95 -18.95
N ASN A 122 12.85 15.06 -18.19
CA ASN A 122 12.56 13.69 -18.57
C ASN A 122 11.28 13.14 -17.96
N LEU A 123 10.14 13.58 -18.50
CA LEU A 123 8.82 13.10 -18.11
C LEU A 123 8.67 11.57 -18.20
N GLN A 124 9.22 10.93 -19.23
CA GLN A 124 9.09 9.49 -19.42
C GLN A 124 9.78 8.71 -18.28
N GLY A 125 10.95 9.18 -17.84
CA GLY A 125 11.64 8.62 -16.68
C GLY A 125 10.83 8.75 -15.40
N VAL A 126 10.25 9.92 -15.15
CA VAL A 126 9.39 10.16 -13.99
C VAL A 126 8.17 9.23 -13.99
N ILE A 127 7.50 9.07 -15.14
CA ILE A 127 6.35 8.17 -15.28
C ILE A 127 6.77 6.71 -15.10
N LEU A 128 7.92 6.29 -15.63
CA LEU A 128 8.44 4.93 -15.47
C LEU A 128 8.72 4.60 -14.00
N VAL A 129 9.33 5.52 -13.26
CA VAL A 129 9.54 5.37 -11.81
C VAL A 129 8.21 5.27 -11.08
N GLY A 130 7.24 6.13 -11.41
CA GLY A 130 5.87 6.05 -10.88
C GLY A 130 5.19 4.71 -11.18
N LEU A 131 5.40 4.15 -12.37
CA LEU A 131 4.89 2.83 -12.75
C LEU A 131 5.55 1.71 -11.96
N ILE A 132 6.87 1.75 -11.70
CA ILE A 132 7.57 0.79 -10.86
C ILE A 132 7.01 0.82 -9.43
N ILE A 133 6.79 2.01 -8.88
CA ILE A 133 6.16 2.19 -7.56
C ILE A 133 4.75 1.59 -7.57
N ALA A 134 3.95 1.86 -8.61
CA ALA A 134 2.60 1.32 -8.75
C ALA A 134 2.59 -0.21 -8.78
N ILE A 135 3.47 -0.84 -9.57
CA ILE A 135 3.60 -2.31 -9.65
C ILE A 135 4.05 -2.90 -8.32
N ALA A 136 5.06 -2.31 -7.68
CA ALA A 136 5.56 -2.78 -6.40
C ALA A 136 4.48 -2.66 -5.30
N SER A 137 3.76 -1.54 -5.25
CA SER A 137 2.66 -1.30 -4.32
C SER A 137 1.49 -2.25 -4.57
N ALA A 138 1.02 -2.39 -5.81
CA ALA A 138 -0.07 -3.30 -6.15
C ALA A 138 0.27 -4.77 -5.84
N THR A 139 1.55 -5.14 -5.99
CA THR A 139 2.06 -6.48 -5.59
C THR A 139 2.13 -6.62 -4.07
N GLN A 140 2.40 -5.53 -3.35
CA GLN A 140 2.43 -5.52 -1.89
C GLN A 140 1.01 -5.72 -1.34
N ASP A 141 0.00 -5.07 -1.94
CA ASP A 141 -1.41 -5.20 -1.56
C ASP A 141 -1.89 -6.65 -1.62
N ILE A 142 -1.71 -7.33 -2.77
CA ILE A 142 -2.11 -8.74 -2.92
C ILE A 142 -1.35 -9.66 -1.95
N THR A 143 -0.10 -9.33 -1.63
CA THR A 143 0.71 -10.11 -0.67
C THR A 143 0.21 -9.92 0.76
N ILE A 144 -0.19 -8.69 1.14
CA ILE A 144 -0.78 -8.38 2.44
C ILE A 144 -2.15 -9.06 2.58
N ASP A 145 -2.96 -9.05 1.52
CA ASP A 145 -4.25 -9.73 1.51
C ASP A 145 -4.10 -11.25 1.70
N ALA A 146 -3.11 -11.86 1.03
CA ALA A 146 -2.81 -13.27 1.22
C ALA A 146 -2.26 -13.57 2.64
N LEU A 147 -1.37 -12.71 3.16
CA LEU A 147 -0.86 -12.82 4.54
C LEU A 147 -2.00 -12.77 5.57
N ARG A 148 -3.01 -11.91 5.36
CA ARG A 148 -4.19 -11.83 6.23
C ARG A 148 -4.93 -13.15 6.26
N ILE A 149 -5.18 -13.74 5.09
CA ILE A 149 -5.90 -15.01 4.96
C ILE A 149 -5.11 -16.15 5.64
N GLU A 150 -3.78 -16.17 5.49
CA GLU A 150 -2.92 -17.18 6.13
C GLU A 150 -2.83 -17.05 7.65
N GLN A 151 -2.94 -15.83 8.20
CA GLN A 151 -2.84 -15.57 9.64
C GLN A 151 -4.15 -15.75 10.42
N ILE A 152 -5.28 -15.69 9.75
CA ILE A 152 -6.61 -15.85 10.35
C ILE A 152 -7.14 -17.22 9.94
N GLY A 153 -7.30 -18.12 10.90
CA GLY A 153 -7.69 -19.50 10.60
C GLY A 153 -9.06 -19.57 9.90
N GLN A 154 -9.26 -20.58 9.04
CA GLN A 154 -10.50 -20.76 8.26
C GLN A 154 -11.78 -20.85 9.12
N ARG A 155 -11.66 -21.18 10.41
CA ARG A 155 -12.77 -21.28 11.37
C ARG A 155 -13.06 -19.99 12.12
N GLU A 156 -12.32 -18.92 11.87
CA GLU A 156 -12.43 -17.63 12.55
C GLU A 156 -13.13 -16.57 11.65
N SER A 157 -14.31 -16.89 11.10
CA SER A 157 -15.01 -16.04 10.12
C SER A 157 -15.24 -14.59 10.62
N ASN A 158 -15.60 -14.43 11.89
CA ASN A 158 -15.78 -13.10 12.51
C ASN A 158 -14.45 -12.30 12.58
N VAL A 159 -13.33 -12.99 12.83
CA VAL A 159 -12.00 -12.38 12.87
C VAL A 159 -11.55 -12.04 11.45
N MET A 160 -11.88 -12.86 10.46
CA MET A 160 -11.56 -12.60 9.05
C MET A 160 -12.24 -11.32 8.55
N ALA A 161 -13.53 -11.18 8.82
CA ALA A 161 -14.31 -9.99 8.44
C ALA A 161 -13.77 -8.73 9.14
N ALA A 162 -13.48 -8.80 10.44
CA ALA A 162 -12.87 -7.70 11.18
C ALA A 162 -11.49 -7.34 10.64
N GLY A 163 -10.65 -8.35 10.33
CA GLY A 163 -9.32 -8.16 9.76
C GLY A 163 -9.35 -7.48 8.39
N ALA A 164 -10.30 -7.83 7.53
CA ALA A 164 -10.48 -7.17 6.24
C ALA A 164 -10.90 -5.69 6.42
N ALA A 165 -11.87 -5.42 7.30
CA ALA A 165 -12.29 -4.06 7.61
C ALA A 165 -11.17 -3.21 8.19
N VAL A 166 -10.38 -3.76 9.12
CA VAL A 166 -9.24 -3.08 9.74
C VAL A 166 -8.12 -2.81 8.73
N ALA A 167 -7.82 -3.74 7.83
CA ALA A 167 -6.85 -3.53 6.77
C ALA A 167 -7.27 -2.39 5.82
N VAL A 168 -8.54 -2.38 5.39
CA VAL A 168 -9.09 -1.31 4.54
C VAL A 168 -9.07 0.05 5.26
N MET A 169 -9.44 0.08 6.54
CA MET A 169 -9.35 1.29 7.36
C MET A 169 -7.90 1.78 7.47
N GLY A 170 -6.95 0.86 7.70
CA GLY A 170 -5.52 1.14 7.69
C GLY A 170 -5.10 1.78 6.37
N TRP A 171 -5.49 1.18 5.24
CA TRP A 171 -5.20 1.68 3.90
C TRP A 171 -5.68 3.12 3.67
N TRP A 172 -6.93 3.42 3.99
CA TRP A 172 -7.46 4.79 3.88
C TRP A 172 -6.79 5.78 4.81
N THR A 173 -6.39 5.31 6.00
CA THR A 173 -5.61 6.11 6.96
C THR A 173 -4.25 6.46 6.39
N GLY A 174 -3.54 5.46 5.84
CA GLY A 174 -2.24 5.64 5.19
C GLY A 174 -2.30 6.57 3.98
N TYR A 175 -3.32 6.41 3.14
CA TYR A 175 -3.58 7.31 2.01
C TYR A 175 -3.74 8.77 2.48
N LYS A 176 -4.58 9.03 3.48
CA LYS A 176 -4.84 10.39 3.98
C LYS A 176 -3.65 10.99 4.70
N LEU A 177 -3.08 10.26 5.67
CA LEU A 177 -1.94 10.75 6.45
C LEU A 177 -0.71 10.91 5.58
N GLY A 178 -0.49 9.99 4.63
CA GLY A 178 0.55 10.10 3.62
C GLY A 178 0.41 11.36 2.77
N GLY A 179 -0.81 11.67 2.33
CA GLY A 179 -1.10 12.87 1.57
C GLY A 179 -0.84 14.14 2.38
N VAL A 180 -1.31 14.18 3.63
CA VAL A 180 -1.05 15.32 4.54
C VAL A 180 0.44 15.49 4.79
N ALA A 181 1.17 14.41 5.08
CA ALA A 181 2.60 14.45 5.32
C ALA A 181 3.35 14.95 4.07
N ALA A 182 3.05 14.39 2.90
CA ALA A 182 3.67 14.78 1.64
C ALA A 182 3.39 16.26 1.31
N LEU A 183 2.16 16.73 1.45
CA LEU A 183 1.82 18.12 1.15
C LEU A 183 2.42 19.09 2.18
N THR A 184 2.42 18.74 3.46
CA THR A 184 2.99 19.59 4.52
C THR A 184 4.49 19.73 4.37
N VAL A 185 5.19 18.63 4.07
CA VAL A 185 6.64 18.65 3.82
C VAL A 185 6.96 19.44 2.55
N ALA A 186 6.20 19.26 1.47
CA ALA A 186 6.34 20.06 0.25
C ALA A 186 6.20 21.56 0.55
N GLN A 187 5.14 21.95 1.28
CA GLN A 187 4.91 23.34 1.67
C GLN A 187 6.04 23.88 2.54
N GLY A 188 6.52 23.12 3.52
CA GLY A 188 7.63 23.53 4.38
C GLY A 188 8.92 23.81 3.60
N PHE A 189 9.21 23.00 2.57
CA PHE A 189 10.35 23.26 1.69
C PHE A 189 10.14 24.48 0.78
N GLN A 190 8.92 24.68 0.28
CA GLN A 190 8.56 25.88 -0.48
C GLN A 190 8.75 27.15 0.37
N ASP A 191 8.26 27.14 1.60
CA ASP A 191 8.36 28.27 2.54
C ASP A 191 9.83 28.55 2.94
N ALA A 192 10.68 27.52 2.95
CA ALA A 192 12.13 27.64 3.17
C ALA A 192 12.89 28.16 1.94
N GLY A 193 12.21 28.45 0.82
CA GLY A 193 12.82 28.96 -0.41
C GLY A 193 13.50 27.90 -1.27
N VAL A 194 13.21 26.61 -1.07
CA VAL A 194 13.73 25.53 -1.93
C VAL A 194 12.99 25.56 -3.26
N THR A 195 13.70 25.95 -4.33
CA THR A 195 13.15 26.09 -5.69
C THR A 195 12.63 24.80 -6.32
N HIS A 196 12.95 23.63 -5.75
CA HIS A 196 12.49 22.30 -6.20
C HIS A 196 11.96 21.45 -5.03
N TYR A 197 10.97 21.96 -4.29
CA TYR A 197 10.49 21.32 -3.06
C TYR A 197 9.88 19.91 -3.24
N TRP A 198 9.38 19.59 -4.45
CA TRP A 198 8.94 18.22 -4.77
C TRP A 198 10.09 17.20 -4.78
N LEU A 199 11.30 17.65 -5.13
CA LEU A 199 12.51 16.80 -5.11
C LEU A 199 13.00 16.57 -3.67
N SER A 200 12.84 17.57 -2.78
CA SER A 200 13.32 17.48 -1.40
C SER A 200 12.41 16.69 -0.45
N LEU A 201 11.18 16.37 -0.87
CA LEU A 201 10.18 15.60 -0.13
C LEU A 201 10.65 14.23 0.40
N ILE A 202 11.73 13.68 -0.17
CA ILE A 202 12.21 12.31 0.07
C ILE A 202 13.55 12.31 0.86
N HIS A 203 14.08 13.48 1.24
CA HIS A 203 15.27 13.60 2.09
C HIS A 203 14.99 13.53 3.62
N ILE A 204 13.79 13.08 4.02
CA ILE A 204 13.39 12.77 5.40
C ILE A 204 13.24 11.25 5.55
#